data_AF-A0A382HXB0-F1
#
_entry.id   AF-A0A382HXB0-F1
#
_cell.length_a   1.000
_cell.length_b   1.000
_cell.length_c   1.000
_cell.angle_alpha   90.00
_cell.angle_beta   90.00
_cell.angle_gamma   90.00
#
_symmetry.space_group_name_H-M   'P 1'
#
loop_
_entity.id
_entity.type
_entity.pdbx_description
1 polymer ?
#
loop_
_entity_poly.entity_id
_entity_poly.type
_entity_poly.pdbx_seq_one_letter_code
_entity_poly.pdbx_strand_id
1 'polypeptide(L)'
;QWLGRIVRTEAEIDAASRMVHAVARIRAGEDGHTMPPPVGLFVQAEIEGRLVDNVTVLPRSALRNDSQVLVMDEDRRLQYRTVEILRIYRDEVYIVEGLSKGEVVCISPLQTVVSGMLVSPVYPDISEY
;
A
#
# COMPACT_ATOMS: atom_id res chain seq x y z
N GLN A 1 1.38 18.18 -18.72
CA GLN A 1 2.07 17.07 -18.03
C GLN A 1 3.08 16.48 -19.00
N TRP A 2 4.21 15.99 -18.51
CA TRP A 2 5.27 15.43 -19.36
C TRP A 2 5.62 14.02 -18.90
N LEU A 3 5.77 13.11 -19.86
CA LEU A 3 6.29 11.78 -19.59
C LEU A 3 7.81 11.81 -19.62
N GLY A 4 8.42 11.21 -18.60
CA GLY A 4 9.86 11.09 -18.49
C GLY A 4 10.27 9.71 -17.99
N ARG A 5 11.54 9.38 -18.18
CA ARG A 5 12.14 8.16 -17.65
C ARG A 5 13.36 8.49 -16.82
N ILE A 6 13.48 7.90 -15.64
CA ILE A 6 14.71 7.98 -14.84
C ILE A 6 15.82 7.28 -15.62
N VAL A 7 16.90 8.01 -15.92
CA VAL A 7 18.05 7.50 -16.67
C VAL A 7 19.29 7.34 -15.78
N ARG A 8 19.29 7.96 -14.60
CA ARG A 8 20.39 7.88 -13.64
C ARG A 8 19.87 8.16 -12.24
N THR A 9 20.39 7.42 -11.28
CA THR A 9 20.32 7.73 -9.85
C THR A 9 21.75 7.89 -9.36
N GLU A 10 22.03 8.95 -8.61
CA GLU A 10 23.35 9.11 -8.00
C GLU A 10 23.52 8.09 -6.88
N ALA A 11 24.71 7.48 -6.80
CA ALA A 11 24.98 6.37 -5.88
C ALA A 11 25.25 6.81 -4.44
N GLU A 12 25.55 8.08 -4.24
CA GLU A 12 25.79 8.66 -2.92
C GLU A 12 24.49 9.21 -2.35
N ILE A 13 24.12 8.71 -1.19
CA ILE A 13 23.09 9.31 -0.36
C ILE A 13 23.72 10.55 0.26
N ASP A 14 23.15 11.72 0.01
CA ASP A 14 23.58 12.94 0.69
C ASP A 14 23.36 12.74 2.20
N ALA A 15 24.45 12.68 2.98
CA ALA A 15 24.39 12.29 4.39
C ALA A 15 23.65 13.32 5.27
N ALA A 16 23.57 14.57 4.81
CA ALA A 16 22.88 15.64 5.53
C ALA A 16 21.35 15.57 5.35
N SER A 17 20.89 15.22 4.15
CA SER A 17 19.48 15.22 3.76
C SER A 17 18.83 13.84 3.68
N ARG A 18 19.64 12.77 3.62
CA ARG A 18 19.23 11.38 3.35
C ARG A 18 18.42 11.23 2.06
N MET A 19 18.63 12.12 1.09
CA MET A 19 17.97 12.10 -0.21
C MET A 19 18.87 11.46 -1.28
N VAL A 20 18.23 10.84 -2.27
CA VAL A 20 18.89 10.35 -3.49
C VAL A 20 18.49 11.25 -4.64
N HIS A 21 19.47 11.73 -5.39
CA HIS A 21 19.24 12.53 -6.59
C HIS A 21 19.01 11.61 -7.80
N ALA A 22 17.89 11.81 -8.50
CA ALA A 22 17.55 11.09 -9.72
C ALA A 22 17.46 12.08 -10.89
N VAL A 23 17.97 11.67 -12.06
CA VAL A 23 17.88 12.43 -13.30
C VAL A 23 16.86 11.74 -14.21
N ALA A 24 15.76 12.45 -14.48
CA ALA A 24 14.75 12.02 -15.45
C ALA A 24 14.98 12.70 -16.80
N ARG A 25 14.84 11.93 -17.88
CA ARG A 25 14.82 12.44 -19.25
C ARG A 25 13.38 12.56 -19.72
N ILE A 26 12.95 13.78 -20.01
CA ILE A 26 11.65 14.09 -20.61
C ILE A 26 11.79 14.02 -22.14
N ARG A 27 10.85 13.34 -22.80
CA ARG A 27 10.75 13.38 -24.26
C ARG A 27 9.73 14.44 -24.67
N ALA A 28 9.97 15.11 -25.79
CA ALA A 28 8.92 15.86 -26.46
C ALA A 28 7.81 14.88 -26.89
N GLY A 29 6.55 15.31 -26.85
CA GLY A 29 5.44 14.48 -27.32
C GLY A 29 5.61 14.11 -28.79
N GLU A 30 5.32 12.87 -29.15
CA GLU A 30 5.34 12.39 -30.54
C GLU A 30 4.31 13.12 -31.42
N ASP A 31 3.32 13.75 -30.78
CA ASP A 31 2.29 14.60 -31.37
C ASP A 31 2.77 15.98 -31.82
N GLY A 32 4.01 16.37 -31.48
CA GLY A 32 4.58 17.69 -31.81
C GLY A 32 3.96 18.86 -31.03
N HIS A 33 2.97 18.60 -30.17
CA HIS A 33 2.28 19.62 -29.37
C HIS A 33 2.83 19.72 -27.94
N THR A 34 3.43 18.63 -27.43
CA THR A 34 4.02 18.65 -26.09
C THR A 34 5.49 19.08 -26.14
N MET A 35 5.73 20.38 -26.01
CA MET A 35 7.07 20.95 -25.89
C MET A 35 7.66 20.63 -24.50
N PRO A 36 8.96 20.27 -24.39
CA PRO A 36 9.58 20.02 -23.09
C PRO A 36 9.55 21.27 -22.19
N PRO A 37 9.61 21.09 -20.86
CA PRO A 37 9.59 22.21 -19.93
C PRO A 37 10.83 23.10 -20.14
N PRO A 38 10.69 24.45 -20.05
CA PRO A 38 11.83 25.36 -20.09
C PRO A 38 12.86 25.06 -19.00
N VAL A 39 14.12 25.33 -19.30
CA VAL A 39 15.20 25.21 -18.31
C VAL A 39 14.95 26.19 -17.16
N GLY A 40 15.06 25.70 -15.92
CA GLY A 40 14.82 26.48 -14.71
C GLY A 40 13.37 26.47 -14.21
N LEU A 41 12.44 25.81 -14.91
CA LEU A 41 11.08 25.61 -14.42
C LEU A 41 11.07 24.62 -13.25
N PHE A 42 10.45 25.00 -12.13
CA PHE A 42 10.13 24.08 -11.05
C PHE A 42 8.95 23.19 -11.44
N VAL A 43 9.11 21.87 -11.22
CA VAL A 43 8.09 20.87 -11.56
C VAL A 43 7.81 19.98 -10.36
N GLN A 44 6.58 19.50 -10.26
CA GLN A 44 6.23 18.36 -9.42
C GLN A 44 6.30 17.09 -10.29
N ALA A 45 7.02 16.08 -9.82
CA ALA A 45 7.16 14.81 -10.51
C ALA A 45 6.43 13.72 -9.72
N GLU A 46 5.60 12.94 -10.42
CA GLU A 46 5.05 11.68 -9.92
C GLU A 46 5.86 10.55 -10.54
N ILE A 47 6.41 9.68 -9.70
CA ILE A 47 7.28 8.58 -10.12
C ILE A 47 6.54 7.29 -9.84
N GLU A 48 6.18 6.56 -10.89
CA GLU A 48 5.55 5.26 -10.76
C GLU A 48 6.50 4.24 -10.11
N GLY A 49 6.00 3.59 -9.06
CA GLY A 49 6.70 2.51 -8.37
C GLY A 49 6.51 1.16 -9.05
N ARG A 50 6.96 0.11 -8.38
CA ARG A 50 6.69 -1.27 -8.82
C ARG A 50 5.25 -1.64 -8.51
N LEU A 51 4.53 -2.17 -9.51
CA LEU A 51 3.24 -2.82 -9.32
C LEU A 51 3.43 -4.15 -8.58
N VAL A 52 2.55 -4.42 -7.62
CA VAL A 52 2.50 -5.67 -6.88
C VAL A 52 1.08 -6.20 -6.98
N ASP A 53 0.92 -7.37 -7.56
CA ASP A 53 -0.37 -8.05 -7.70
C ASP A 53 -0.77 -8.77 -6.41
N ASN A 54 -2.06 -9.09 -6.30
CA ASN A 54 -2.62 -9.90 -5.20
C ASN A 54 -2.37 -9.32 -3.80
N VAL A 55 -2.36 -8.00 -3.67
CA VAL A 55 -2.24 -7.33 -2.37
C VAL A 55 -3.61 -7.10 -1.76
N THR A 56 -3.77 -7.54 -0.51
CA THR A 56 -4.92 -7.18 0.33
C THR A 56 -4.56 -5.99 1.20
N VAL A 57 -5.35 -4.93 1.14
CA VAL A 57 -5.17 -3.73 1.97
C VAL A 57 -6.16 -3.79 3.13
N LEU A 58 -5.66 -3.64 4.35
CA LEU A 58 -6.47 -3.56 5.55
C LEU A 58 -6.10 -2.30 6.35
N PRO A 59 -7.01 -1.75 7.18
CA PRO A 59 -6.63 -0.75 8.15
C PRO A 59 -5.64 -1.36 9.15
N ARG A 60 -4.69 -0.55 9.62
CA ARG A 60 -3.68 -0.96 10.60
C ARG A 60 -4.30 -1.50 11.90
N SER A 61 -5.52 -1.05 12.23
CA SER A 61 -6.31 -1.54 13.36
C SER A 61 -6.71 -3.02 13.26
N ALA A 62 -6.60 -3.65 12.09
CA ALA A 62 -6.88 -5.08 11.89
C ALA A 62 -5.70 -5.98 12.33
N LEU A 63 -4.48 -5.43 12.41
CA LEU A 63 -3.29 -6.19 12.74
C LEU A 63 -3.23 -6.53 14.24
N ARG A 64 -2.73 -7.71 14.56
CA ARG A 64 -2.53 -8.28 15.90
C ARG A 64 -1.13 -8.87 15.97
N ASN A 65 -0.49 -8.79 17.14
CA ASN A 65 0.81 -9.44 17.41
C ASN A 65 1.83 -9.27 16.26
N ASP A 66 1.90 -8.06 15.70
CA ASP A 66 2.77 -7.63 14.58
C ASP A 66 2.62 -8.34 13.22
N SER A 67 1.98 -9.51 13.13
CA SER A 67 1.89 -10.31 11.88
C SER A 67 0.65 -11.20 11.79
N GLN A 68 -0.37 -10.95 12.60
CA GLN A 68 -1.59 -11.74 12.62
C GLN A 68 -2.82 -10.88 12.38
N VAL A 69 -3.87 -11.49 11.83
CA VAL A 69 -5.20 -10.90 11.72
C VAL A 69 -6.23 -11.89 12.23
N LEU A 70 -7.44 -11.40 12.50
CA LEU A 70 -8.56 -12.24 12.91
C LEU A 70 -9.48 -12.47 11.72
N VAL A 71 -9.61 -13.72 11.29
CA VAL A 71 -10.47 -14.14 10.18
C VAL A 71 -11.67 -14.87 10.73
N MET A 72 -12.86 -14.57 10.21
CA MET A 72 -14.09 -15.28 10.54
C MET A 72 -14.22 -16.53 9.64
N ASP A 73 -14.40 -17.69 10.26
CA ASP A 73 -14.71 -18.94 9.56
C ASP A 73 -16.20 -19.06 9.18
N GLU A 74 -16.55 -20.15 8.49
CA GLU A 74 -17.91 -20.44 8.03
C GLU A 74 -18.91 -20.60 9.19
N ASP A 75 -18.44 -21.03 10.35
CA ASP A 75 -19.22 -21.18 11.58
C ASP A 75 -19.35 -19.85 12.37
N ARG A 76 -18.92 -18.74 11.77
CA ARG A 76 -18.89 -17.38 12.36
C ARG A 76 -18.01 -17.28 13.60
N ARG A 77 -16.90 -18.01 13.63
CA ARG A 77 -15.93 -17.94 14.71
C ARG A 77 -14.65 -17.26 14.27
N LEU A 78 -14.06 -16.48 15.17
CA LEU A 78 -12.79 -15.79 14.91
C LEU A 78 -11.60 -16.72 15.14
N GLN A 79 -10.69 -16.74 14.18
CA GLN A 79 -9.43 -17.46 14.25
C GLN A 79 -8.27 -16.52 13.96
N TYR A 80 -7.17 -16.69 14.67
CA TYR A 80 -5.92 -16.00 14.33
C TYR A 80 -5.33 -16.60 13.07
N ARG A 81 -4.94 -15.73 12.14
CA ARG A 81 -4.25 -16.10 10.91
C ARG A 81 -2.97 -15.28 10.81
N THR A 82 -1.83 -15.96 10.68
CA THR A 82 -0.57 -15.30 10.34
C THR A 82 -0.60 -14.86 8.88
N VAL A 83 -0.12 -13.65 8.61
CA VAL A 83 -0.11 -13.04 7.28
C VAL A 83 1.29 -12.54 6.94
N GLU A 84 1.60 -12.50 5.65
CA GLU A 84 2.84 -11.88 5.16
C GLU A 84 2.58 -10.42 4.80
N ILE A 85 3.25 -9.52 5.50
CA ILE A 85 3.12 -8.08 5.31
C ILE A 85 4.17 -7.60 4.32
N LEU A 86 3.72 -7.05 3.20
CA LEU A 86 4.57 -6.35 2.24
C LEU A 86 5.05 -5.02 2.80
N ARG A 87 4.12 -4.24 3.36
CA ARG A 87 4.39 -2.91 3.88
C ARG A 87 3.32 -2.43 4.84
N ILE A 88 3.72 -1.65 5.83
CA ILE A 88 2.82 -0.81 6.60
C ILE A 88 3.06 0.64 6.17
N TYR A 89 2.02 1.34 5.74
CA TYR A 89 2.12 2.71 5.27
C TYR A 89 0.93 3.52 5.78
N ARG A 90 1.21 4.60 6.53
CA ARG A 90 0.19 5.40 7.22
C ARG A 90 -0.71 4.49 8.09
N ASP A 91 -2.01 4.53 7.86
CA ASP A 91 -3.03 3.75 8.57
C ASP A 91 -3.43 2.46 7.85
N GLU A 92 -2.64 2.03 6.86
CA GLU A 92 -2.89 0.83 6.08
C GLU A 92 -1.77 -0.21 6.24
N VAL A 93 -2.15 -1.48 6.15
CA VAL A 93 -1.25 -2.62 6.02
C VAL A 93 -1.53 -3.34 4.70
N TYR A 94 -0.46 -3.59 3.96
CA TYR A 94 -0.46 -4.23 2.65
C TYR A 94 0.01 -5.67 2.86
N ILE A 95 -0.87 -6.63 2.62
CA ILE A 95 -0.66 -8.07 2.86
C ILE A 95 -0.56 -8.78 1.51
N VAL A 96 0.46 -9.63 1.35
CA VAL A 96 0.69 -10.41 0.11
C VAL A 96 0.32 -11.88 0.25
N GLU A 97 0.36 -12.44 1.46
CA GLU A 97 -0.01 -13.84 1.71
C GLU A 97 -0.75 -14.03 3.04
N GLY A 98 -1.45 -15.16 3.17
CA GLY A 98 -2.17 -15.58 4.38
C GLY A 98 -3.67 -15.28 4.35
N LEU A 99 -4.16 -14.54 3.35
CA LEU A 99 -5.56 -14.22 3.13
C LEU A 99 -6.03 -14.66 1.74
N SER A 100 -7.29 -15.09 1.66
CA SER A 100 -7.96 -15.50 0.44
C SER A 100 -9.14 -14.59 0.13
N LYS A 101 -9.46 -14.47 -1.17
CA LYS A 101 -10.58 -13.64 -1.62
C LYS A 101 -11.90 -14.16 -1.02
N GLY A 102 -12.67 -13.24 -0.45
CA GLY A 102 -13.96 -13.55 0.18
C GLY A 102 -13.88 -13.88 1.67
N GLU A 103 -12.69 -13.99 2.25
CA GLU A 103 -12.55 -14.09 3.70
C GLU A 103 -12.96 -12.78 4.39
N VAL A 104 -13.60 -12.89 5.56
CA VAL A 104 -14.03 -11.75 6.36
C VAL A 104 -13.02 -11.51 7.48
N VAL A 105 -12.39 -10.33 7.46
CA VAL A 105 -11.39 -9.94 8.46
C VAL A 105 -11.99 -8.99 9.48
N CYS A 106 -11.73 -9.25 10.76
CA CYS A 106 -12.14 -8.37 11.84
C CYS A 106 -11.21 -7.17 11.95
N ILE A 107 -11.73 -5.98 11.64
CA ILE A 107 -11.00 -4.70 11.68
C ILE A 107 -11.24 -3.89 12.96
N SER A 108 -12.20 -4.31 13.79
CA SER A 108 -12.57 -3.61 15.02
C SER A 108 -11.64 -3.96 16.19
N PRO A 109 -11.39 -3.02 17.11
CA PRO A 109 -10.64 -3.32 18.31
C PRO A 109 -11.46 -4.23 19.22
N LEU A 110 -10.94 -5.43 19.49
CA LEU A 110 -11.51 -6.36 20.46
C LEU A 110 -10.55 -6.42 21.65
N GLN A 111 -11.01 -6.04 22.85
CA GLN A 111 -10.15 -6.01 24.04
C GLN A 111 -9.75 -7.41 24.51
N THR A 112 -10.63 -8.40 24.33
CA THR A 112 -10.36 -9.80 24.63
C THR A 112 -10.87 -10.64 23.48
N VAL A 113 -10.00 -11.47 22.90
CA VAL A 113 -10.35 -12.43 21.86
C VAL A 113 -9.84 -13.79 22.27
N VAL A 114 -10.71 -14.79 22.19
CA VAL A 114 -10.35 -16.20 22.33
C VAL A 114 -10.53 -16.83 20.96
N SER A 115 -9.57 -17.64 20.52
CA SER A 115 -9.71 -18.38 19.26
C SER A 115 -10.98 -19.23 19.32
N GLY A 116 -11.77 -19.21 18.25
CA GLY A 116 -13.07 -19.88 18.20
C GLY A 116 -14.24 -19.08 18.78
N MET A 117 -14.04 -17.81 19.18
CA MET A 117 -15.12 -16.95 19.68
C MET A 117 -16.17 -16.71 18.59
N LEU A 118 -17.43 -17.04 18.89
CA LEU A 118 -18.58 -16.80 18.00
C LEU A 118 -18.86 -15.30 17.91
N VAL A 119 -19.08 -14.80 16.70
CA VAL A 119 -19.36 -13.39 16.43
C VAL A 119 -20.56 -13.20 15.51
N SER A 120 -21.17 -12.02 15.59
CA SER A 120 -22.13 -11.54 14.61
C SER A 120 -21.49 -10.36 13.87
N PRO A 121 -21.10 -10.51 12.59
CA PRO A 121 -20.42 -9.46 11.85
C PRO A 121 -21.36 -8.28 11.59
N VAL A 122 -20.82 -7.07 11.68
CA VAL A 122 -21.43 -5.84 11.16
C VAL A 122 -20.49 -5.36 10.07
N TYR A 123 -21.00 -5.25 8.85
CA TYR A 123 -20.21 -4.79 7.71
C TYR A 123 -20.21 -3.27 7.68
N PRO A 124 -19.04 -2.62 7.53
CA PRO A 124 -19.00 -1.18 7.32
C PRO A 124 -19.69 -0.83 6.00
N ASP A 125 -20.33 0.35 5.96
CA ASP A 125 -20.86 0.89 4.72
C ASP A 125 -19.67 1.26 3.82
N ILE A 126 -19.53 0.56 2.70
CA ILE A 126 -18.42 0.72 1.75
C ILE A 126 -18.65 1.88 0.77
N SER A 127 -19.71 2.67 0.93
CA SER A 127 -20.01 3.80 0.03
C SER A 127 -19.16 5.06 0.27
N GLU A 128 -18.30 5.08 1.31
CA GLU A 128 -17.38 6.19 1.61
C GLU A 128 -15.90 5.93 1.25
N TYR A 129 -15.58 4.85 0.53
CA TYR A 129 -14.22 4.56 0.04
C TYR A 129 -14.10 4.61 -1.48
#